data_AF-A0A972I302-F1
#
_entry.id   AF-A0A972I302-F1
#
_cell.length_a   1.000
_cell.length_b   1.000
_cell.length_c   1.000
_cell.angle_alpha   90.00
_cell.angle_beta   90.00
_cell.angle_gamma   90.00
#
_symmetry.space_group_name_H-M   'P 1'
#
loop_
_entity.id
_entity.type
_entity.pdbx_description
1 polymer ?
#
loop_
_entity_poly.entity_id
_entity_poly.type
_entity_poly.pdbx_seq_one_letter_code
_entity_poly.pdbx_strand_id
1 'polypeptide(L)'
;PLTGEILGIRHHIAIYPASHYVTSKENIEIANRTIREELSERLAWFQDRGKLLEAQRIEQRTNYDMEMLTEIGTCKGIENYSRHLNLLEPGTRPFTLIDYFPDDFLIIMDESHVMLPQLRAMYAGDRSRKQSLVDYGFRLPSALDNRPLKFEEFESLINRMVYVSATPSDYEKEKAGGISAEQIIRPTGLLDPIIEVRKTEGQIDDLIGEINKATDKNERVLVTTLTKRMSEELTKYLEGAGIRVRYLHSDIDTLKRIEILRDLRMAKFDVLVGINLLREGLDLPEVSLVAILDADREGFLRTETSLIQTIGRAARSDKGRVIMYADKISKAMDKAISETERRRAIQNKFNEDNGITPKSIIKPIRDIIEATLPIEERQGLNPSEMTNKELKIYIKKLEKEMRIAADDWQFERAAELRDIIMECKVRI
;
A
#
# COMPACT_ATOMS: atom_id res chain seq x y z
N PRO A 1 7.72 -22.65 -23.47
CA PRO A 1 6.83 -23.83 -23.37
C PRO A 1 5.59 -23.75 -24.27
N LEU A 2 4.86 -22.63 -24.24
CA LEU A 2 3.57 -22.47 -24.93
C LEU A 2 3.62 -22.72 -26.45
N THR A 3 4.69 -22.28 -27.12
CA THR A 3 4.86 -22.43 -28.58
C THR A 3 5.82 -23.56 -28.97
N GLY A 4 6.56 -24.11 -28.00
CA GLY A 4 7.64 -25.07 -28.27
C GLY A 4 8.87 -24.46 -28.99
N GLU A 5 8.93 -23.14 -29.18
CA GLU A 5 10.03 -22.48 -29.88
C GLU A 5 11.36 -22.62 -29.12
N ILE A 6 12.43 -22.96 -29.85
CA ILE A 6 13.78 -23.09 -29.31
C ILE A 6 14.40 -21.69 -29.23
N LEU A 7 14.54 -21.16 -28.01
CA LEU A 7 15.14 -19.84 -27.76
C LEU A 7 16.69 -19.83 -27.81
N GLY A 8 17.32 -21.00 -27.74
CA GLY A 8 18.77 -21.14 -27.86
C GLY A 8 19.33 -22.32 -27.09
N ILE A 9 20.62 -22.58 -27.32
CA ILE A 9 21.38 -23.66 -26.68
C ILE A 9 22.13 -23.11 -25.47
N ARG A 10 22.24 -23.91 -24.40
CA ARG A 10 22.99 -23.58 -23.18
C ARG A 10 23.90 -24.75 -22.81
N HIS A 11 25.16 -24.45 -22.48
CA HIS A 11 26.12 -25.45 -22.03
C HIS A 11 26.02 -25.75 -20.53
N HIS A 12 25.42 -24.85 -19.75
CA HIS A 12 25.20 -25.00 -18.32
C HIS A 12 23.83 -24.43 -17.95
N ILE A 13 23.15 -25.10 -17.01
CA ILE A 13 21.87 -24.68 -16.45
C ILE A 13 21.86 -24.98 -14.95
N ALA A 14 21.41 -24.01 -14.15
CA ALA A 14 21.13 -24.21 -12.74
C ALA A 14 19.61 -24.30 -12.55
N ILE A 15 19.14 -25.39 -11.95
CA ILE A 15 17.72 -25.59 -11.62
C ILE A 15 17.59 -25.49 -10.10
N TYR A 16 16.93 -24.45 -9.64
CA TYR A 16 16.68 -24.22 -8.22
C TYR A 16 15.45 -25.02 -7.75
N PRO A 17 15.36 -25.31 -6.43
CA PRO A 17 14.18 -25.96 -5.88
C PRO A 17 12.89 -25.18 -6.16
N ALA A 18 11.80 -25.88 -6.44
CA ALA A 18 10.48 -25.28 -6.67
C ALA A 18 9.80 -24.77 -5.37
N SER A 19 10.40 -25.05 -4.21
CA SER A 19 9.92 -24.62 -2.88
C SER A 19 11.10 -24.28 -1.98
N HIS A 20 10.90 -23.33 -1.06
CA HIS A 20 11.91 -22.92 -0.07
C HIS A 20 11.99 -23.83 1.15
N TYR A 21 11.05 -24.78 1.31
CA TYR A 21 11.00 -25.73 2.44
C TYR A 21 11.37 -27.16 2.04
N VAL A 22 12.13 -27.32 0.94
CA VAL A 22 12.58 -28.63 0.48
C VAL A 22 13.66 -29.15 1.42
N THR A 23 13.49 -30.39 1.89
CA THR A 23 14.46 -31.07 2.73
C THR A 23 14.60 -32.54 2.31
N SER A 24 15.67 -33.22 2.73
CA SER A 24 15.89 -34.63 2.41
C SER A 24 14.96 -35.53 3.24
N LYS A 25 14.72 -36.77 2.75
CA LYS A 25 13.95 -37.77 3.51
C LYS A 25 14.56 -38.08 4.87
N GLU A 26 15.89 -38.20 4.92
CA GLU A 26 16.66 -38.41 6.15
C GLU A 26 16.41 -37.27 7.16
N ASN A 27 16.40 -36.01 6.71
CA ASN A 27 16.11 -34.87 7.58
C ASN A 27 14.65 -34.89 8.06
N ILE A 28 13.69 -35.32 7.23
CA ILE A 28 12.28 -35.47 7.64
C ILE A 28 12.14 -36.51 8.74
N GLU A 29 12.84 -37.64 8.65
CA GLU A 29 12.81 -38.68 9.68
C GLU A 29 13.34 -38.16 11.03
N ILE A 30 14.45 -37.41 11.00
CA ILE A 30 15.02 -36.77 12.20
C ILE A 30 14.04 -35.73 12.75
N ALA A 31 13.50 -34.87 11.89
CA ALA A 31 12.53 -33.85 12.29
C ALA A 31 11.26 -34.46 12.89
N ASN A 32 10.74 -35.55 12.33
CA ASN A 32 9.57 -36.25 12.88
C ASN A 32 9.86 -36.85 14.26
N ARG A 33 11.10 -37.28 14.53
CA ARG A 33 11.49 -37.73 15.88
C ARG A 33 11.46 -36.56 16.87
N THR A 34 12.08 -35.43 16.53
CA THR A 34 12.13 -34.26 17.43
C THR A 34 10.74 -33.62 17.62
N ILE A 35 9.89 -33.63 16.58
CA ILE A 35 8.48 -33.21 16.67
C ILE A 35 7.71 -34.11 17.62
N ARG A 36 7.92 -35.42 17.55
CA ARG A 36 7.25 -36.40 18.42
C ARG A 36 7.66 -36.22 19.88
N GLU A 37 8.95 -36.00 20.14
CA GLU A 37 9.47 -35.71 21.48
C GLU A 37 8.82 -34.45 22.07
N GLU A 38 8.79 -33.35 21.33
CA GLU A 38 8.13 -32.11 21.76
C GLU A 38 6.62 -32.28 21.94
N LEU A 39 5.97 -33.06 21.08
CA LEU A 39 4.55 -33.39 21.23
C LEU A 39 4.30 -34.14 22.54
N SER A 40 5.10 -35.15 22.87
CA SER A 40 4.97 -35.90 24.13
C SER A 40 5.10 -35.01 25.35
N GLU A 41 6.10 -34.12 25.38
CA GLU A 41 6.25 -33.13 26.46
C GLU A 41 5.05 -32.18 26.55
N ARG A 42 4.56 -31.71 25.40
CA ARG A 42 3.44 -30.78 25.34
C ARG A 42 2.12 -31.42 25.77
N LEU A 43 1.91 -32.70 25.46
CA LEU A 43 0.74 -33.47 25.90
C LEU A 43 0.73 -33.63 27.42
N ALA A 44 1.86 -34.02 28.02
CA ALA A 44 1.99 -34.09 29.48
C ALA A 44 1.68 -32.73 30.12
N TRP A 45 2.25 -31.64 29.58
CA TRP A 45 2.00 -30.28 30.08
C TRP A 45 0.52 -29.88 30.10
N PHE A 46 -0.25 -30.27 29.06
CA PHE A 46 -1.68 -30.00 28.97
C PHE A 46 -2.49 -30.89 29.92
N GLN A 47 -2.17 -32.19 29.98
CA GLN A 47 -2.84 -33.16 30.85
C GLN A 47 -2.69 -32.79 32.32
N ASP A 48 -1.47 -32.42 32.75
CA ASP A 48 -1.18 -31.97 34.12
C ASP A 48 -1.96 -30.70 34.51
N ARG A 49 -2.45 -29.94 33.54
CA ARG A 49 -3.22 -28.70 33.72
C ARG A 49 -4.72 -28.87 33.47
N GLY A 50 -5.19 -30.10 33.29
CA GLY A 50 -6.60 -30.39 33.00
C GLY A 50 -7.09 -29.90 31.64
N LYS A 51 -6.17 -29.56 30.72
CA LYS A 51 -6.46 -29.06 29.37
C LYS A 51 -6.58 -30.21 28.36
N LEU A 52 -7.54 -31.11 28.61
CA LEU A 52 -7.68 -32.35 27.84
C LEU A 52 -8.10 -32.11 26.38
N LEU A 53 -8.92 -31.08 26.13
CA LEU A 53 -9.36 -30.73 24.78
C LEU A 53 -8.18 -30.22 23.93
N GLU A 54 -7.34 -29.37 24.50
CA GLU A 54 -6.13 -28.87 23.85
C GLU A 54 -5.13 -29.99 23.59
N ALA A 55 -4.97 -30.93 24.53
CA ALA A 55 -4.12 -32.11 24.36
C ALA A 55 -4.59 -32.98 23.18
N GLN A 56 -5.88 -33.34 23.15
CA GLN A 56 -6.44 -34.12 22.05
C GLN A 56 -6.29 -33.41 20.70
N ARG A 57 -6.52 -32.09 20.68
CA ARG A 57 -6.40 -31.27 19.47
C ARG A 57 -4.98 -31.25 18.92
N ILE A 58 -3.98 -31.03 19.76
CA ILE A 58 -2.59 -30.95 19.30
C ILE A 58 -2.07 -32.32 18.86
N GLU A 59 -2.48 -33.39 19.53
CA GLU A 59 -2.13 -34.77 19.17
C GLU A 59 -2.63 -35.13 17.78
N GLN A 60 -3.94 -34.99 17.54
CA GLN A 60 -4.55 -35.32 16.26
C GLN A 60 -3.90 -34.54 15.11
N ARG A 61 -3.71 -33.24 15.30
CA ARG A 61 -3.14 -32.37 14.27
C ARG A 61 -1.68 -32.72 13.97
N THR A 62 -0.87 -32.88 15.02
CA THR A 62 0.57 -33.12 14.85
C THR A 62 0.85 -34.50 14.27
N ASN A 63 0.09 -35.52 14.67
CA ASN A 63 0.22 -36.87 14.10
C ASN A 63 -0.13 -36.89 12.60
N TYR A 64 -1.22 -36.21 12.21
CA TYR A 64 -1.58 -36.07 10.80
C TYR A 64 -0.50 -35.31 10.00
N ASP A 65 0.00 -34.19 10.53
CA ASP A 65 1.06 -33.42 9.88
C ASP A 65 2.36 -34.26 9.73
N MET A 66 2.75 -35.07 10.72
CA MET A 66 3.90 -35.98 10.65
C MET A 66 3.72 -37.12 9.63
N GLU A 67 2.51 -37.67 9.51
CA GLU A 67 2.17 -38.68 8.51
C GLU A 67 2.32 -38.10 7.09
N MET A 68 1.76 -36.91 6.87
CA MET A 68 1.87 -36.18 5.60
C MET A 68 3.33 -35.84 5.24
N LEU A 69 4.14 -35.46 6.23
CA LEU A 69 5.57 -35.23 6.04
C LEU A 69 6.29 -36.53 5.61
N THR A 70 5.93 -37.68 6.19
CA THR A 70 6.56 -38.96 5.87
C THR A 70 6.18 -39.46 4.46
N GLU A 71 4.90 -39.40 4.11
CA GLU A 71 4.38 -39.95 2.86
C GLU A 71 4.61 -39.03 1.66
N ILE A 72 4.38 -37.72 1.82
CA ILE A 72 4.37 -36.74 0.73
C ILE A 72 5.62 -35.86 0.75
N GLY A 73 6.31 -35.76 1.89
CA GLY A 73 7.42 -34.82 2.07
C GLY A 73 6.95 -33.38 2.34
N THR A 74 5.65 -33.15 2.51
CA THR A 74 5.08 -31.83 2.81
C THR A 74 3.73 -31.95 3.52
N CYS A 75 3.36 -30.90 4.26
CA CYS A 75 2.06 -30.81 4.93
C CYS A 75 1.52 -29.36 4.89
N LYS A 76 0.23 -29.19 5.16
CA LYS A 76 -0.38 -27.86 5.18
C LYS A 76 0.11 -27.09 6.41
N GLY A 77 0.85 -26.01 6.17
CA GLY A 77 1.44 -25.23 7.25
C GLY A 77 2.80 -25.77 7.70
N ILE A 78 3.56 -26.42 6.80
CA ILE A 78 4.90 -26.94 7.03
C ILE A 78 5.85 -25.93 7.69
N GLU A 79 5.66 -24.63 7.44
CA GLU A 79 6.47 -23.56 8.04
C GLU A 79 6.45 -23.56 9.57
N ASN A 80 5.41 -24.11 10.19
CA ASN A 80 5.30 -24.23 11.65
C ASN A 80 6.27 -25.27 12.25
N TYR A 81 6.87 -26.11 11.40
CA TYR A 81 7.90 -27.08 11.74
C TYR A 81 9.29 -26.68 11.26
N SER A 82 9.46 -25.46 10.71
CA SER A 82 10.72 -24.99 10.10
C SER A 82 11.95 -25.15 11.00
N ARG A 83 11.83 -24.91 12.32
CA ARG A 83 12.94 -25.15 13.26
C ARG A 83 13.38 -26.63 13.27
N HIS A 84 12.42 -27.55 13.36
CA HIS A 84 12.69 -28.99 13.34
C HIS A 84 13.26 -29.43 11.99
N LEU A 85 12.70 -28.94 10.88
CA LEU A 85 13.14 -29.28 9.53
C LEU A 85 14.57 -28.80 9.24
N ASN A 86 14.99 -27.71 9.87
CA ASN A 86 16.35 -27.17 9.78
C ASN A 86 17.28 -27.69 10.89
N LEU A 87 16.79 -28.56 11.79
CA LEU A 87 17.54 -29.10 12.93
C LEU A 87 18.19 -28.02 13.80
N LEU A 88 17.47 -26.91 14.00
CA LEU A 88 17.94 -25.77 14.79
C LEU A 88 17.51 -25.89 16.26
N GLU A 89 18.31 -25.30 17.15
CA GLU A 89 17.98 -25.18 18.56
C GLU A 89 16.79 -24.23 18.79
N PRO A 90 15.99 -24.42 19.87
CA PRO A 90 14.91 -23.51 20.23
C PRO A 90 15.39 -22.06 20.36
N GLY A 91 14.59 -21.11 19.86
CA GLY A 91 14.90 -19.68 19.90
C GLY A 91 15.90 -19.19 18.84
N THR A 92 16.52 -20.08 18.06
CA THR A 92 17.46 -19.71 16.98
C THR A 92 16.81 -18.71 16.02
N ARG A 93 17.62 -17.76 15.52
CA ARG A 93 17.18 -16.80 14.51
C ARG A 93 16.73 -17.55 13.24
N PRO A 94 15.56 -17.21 12.67
CA PRO A 94 15.10 -17.82 11.43
C PRO A 94 15.94 -17.36 10.25
N PHE A 95 16.05 -18.22 9.23
CA PHE A 95 16.55 -17.80 7.92
C PHE A 95 15.52 -16.91 7.22
N THR A 96 16.00 -15.83 6.62
CA THR A 96 15.22 -14.83 5.91
C THR A 96 15.83 -14.55 4.55
N LEU A 97 15.19 -13.68 3.76
CA LEU A 97 15.75 -13.23 2.49
C LEU A 97 17.16 -12.61 2.64
N ILE A 98 17.45 -11.97 3.77
CA ILE A 98 18.77 -11.35 4.04
C ILE A 98 19.89 -12.39 3.97
N ASP A 99 19.63 -13.61 4.43
CA ASP A 99 20.62 -14.69 4.49
C ASP A 99 21.00 -15.25 3.10
N TYR A 100 20.24 -14.89 2.06
CA TYR A 100 20.54 -15.26 0.67
C TYR A 100 21.41 -14.21 -0.03
N PHE A 101 21.58 -13.03 0.57
CA PHE A 101 22.47 -12.01 0.04
C PHE A 101 23.92 -12.28 0.48
N PRO A 102 24.91 -11.90 -0.35
CA PRO A 102 26.30 -11.83 0.10
C PRO A 102 26.47 -10.87 1.30
N ASP A 103 27.50 -11.08 2.09
CA ASP A 103 27.77 -10.29 3.31
C ASP A 103 27.90 -8.77 3.05
N ASP A 104 28.27 -8.35 1.84
CA ASP A 104 28.50 -6.96 1.43
C ASP A 104 27.27 -6.23 0.84
N PHE A 105 26.07 -6.78 1.04
CA PHE A 105 24.83 -6.21 0.55
C PHE A 105 24.49 -4.81 1.11
N LEU A 106 23.67 -4.09 0.35
CA LEU A 106 23.12 -2.78 0.71
C LEU A 106 21.62 -2.86 0.92
N ILE A 107 21.13 -2.35 2.06
CA ILE A 107 19.71 -2.15 2.29
C ILE A 107 19.34 -0.70 1.99
N ILE A 108 18.31 -0.50 1.15
CA ILE A 108 17.66 0.80 1.01
C ILE A 108 16.29 0.69 1.68
N MET A 109 16.10 1.48 2.74
CA MET A 109 14.86 1.51 3.48
C MET A 109 14.04 2.74 3.06
N ASP A 110 13.12 2.52 2.13
CA ASP A 110 12.18 3.55 1.69
C ASP A 110 11.15 3.85 2.78
N GLU A 111 10.70 5.10 2.84
CA GLU A 111 9.84 5.65 3.88
C GLU A 111 10.21 5.16 5.30
N SER A 112 11.50 5.22 5.62
CA SER A 112 12.11 4.59 6.81
C SER A 112 11.44 4.94 8.14
N HIS A 113 10.95 6.16 8.29
CA HIS A 113 10.16 6.61 9.45
C HIS A 113 8.85 5.82 9.70
N VAL A 114 8.29 5.16 8.68
CA VAL A 114 7.15 4.22 8.81
C VAL A 114 7.64 2.77 8.87
N MET A 115 8.59 2.42 8.00
CA MET A 115 9.07 1.04 7.86
C MET A 115 9.80 0.52 9.10
N LEU A 116 10.55 1.36 9.81
CA LEU A 116 11.26 0.96 11.04
C LEU A 116 10.31 0.57 12.18
N PRO A 117 9.32 1.41 12.57
CA PRO A 117 8.31 1.01 13.55
C PRO A 117 7.57 -0.27 13.15
N GLN A 118 7.22 -0.42 11.86
CA GLN A 118 6.56 -1.61 11.37
C GLN A 118 7.43 -2.86 11.56
N LEU A 119 8.69 -2.82 11.11
CA LEU A 119 9.63 -3.92 11.24
C LEU A 119 9.82 -4.33 12.70
N ARG A 120 9.96 -3.35 13.61
CA ARG A 120 10.08 -3.58 15.05
C ARG A 120 8.83 -4.26 15.64
N ALA A 121 7.64 -3.93 15.15
CA ALA A 121 6.38 -4.48 15.67
C ALA A 121 6.09 -5.91 15.18
N MET A 122 6.69 -6.36 14.06
CA MET A 122 6.37 -7.65 13.43
C MET A 122 6.54 -8.84 14.37
N TYR A 123 7.66 -8.91 15.10
CA TYR A 123 7.91 -10.02 16.03
C TYR A 123 6.88 -10.10 17.17
N ALA A 124 6.59 -8.96 17.81
CA ALA A 124 5.65 -8.92 18.93
C ALA A 124 4.23 -9.29 18.49
N GLY A 125 3.79 -8.78 17.33
CA GLY A 125 2.49 -9.10 16.74
C GLY A 125 2.36 -10.59 16.39
N ASP A 126 3.35 -11.17 15.71
CA ASP A 126 3.32 -12.60 15.36
C ASP A 126 3.37 -13.48 16.62
N ARG A 127 4.25 -13.15 17.59
CA ARG A 127 4.37 -13.90 18.84
C ARG A 127 3.07 -13.89 19.63
N SER A 128 2.40 -12.75 19.78
CA SER A 128 1.12 -12.65 20.49
C SER A 128 0.05 -13.54 19.85
N ARG A 129 -0.09 -13.50 18.52
CA ARG A 129 -1.03 -14.33 17.77
C ARG A 129 -0.72 -15.82 17.92
N LYS A 130 0.55 -16.21 17.78
CA LYS A 130 0.97 -17.62 17.86
C LYS A 130 0.93 -18.18 19.27
N GLN A 131 1.20 -17.36 20.29
CA GLN A 131 1.08 -17.77 21.69
C GLN A 131 -0.33 -18.28 21.98
N SER A 132 -1.37 -17.57 21.54
CA SER A 132 -2.75 -18.04 21.66
C SER A 132 -2.97 -19.39 20.99
N LEU A 133 -2.44 -19.61 19.78
CA LEU A 133 -2.54 -20.90 19.08
C LEU A 133 -1.85 -22.03 19.86
N VAL A 134 -0.71 -21.74 20.49
CA VAL A 134 0.03 -22.70 21.31
C VAL A 134 -0.71 -22.98 22.62
N ASP A 135 -1.30 -21.97 23.25
CA ASP A 135 -2.01 -22.08 24.53
C ASP A 135 -3.32 -22.86 24.43
N TYR A 136 -3.95 -22.82 23.25
CA TYR A 136 -5.16 -23.57 22.90
C TYR A 136 -4.88 -24.84 22.09
N GLY A 137 -3.65 -25.34 22.06
CA GLY A 137 -3.33 -26.66 21.46
C GLY A 137 -3.53 -26.75 19.94
N PHE A 138 -3.50 -25.62 19.22
CA PHE A 138 -3.50 -25.64 17.76
C PHE A 138 -2.10 -25.83 17.18
N ARG A 139 -1.04 -25.40 17.88
CA ARG A 139 0.36 -25.52 17.42
C ARG A 139 1.29 -25.93 18.57
N LEU A 140 2.38 -26.61 18.23
CA LEU A 140 3.47 -26.89 19.17
C LEU A 140 4.21 -25.59 19.55
N PRO A 141 4.88 -25.55 20.72
CA PRO A 141 5.73 -24.41 21.11
C PRO A 141 6.75 -23.99 20.04
N SER A 142 7.33 -24.94 19.30
CA SER A 142 8.27 -24.70 18.19
C SER A 142 7.72 -23.82 17.08
N ALA A 143 6.39 -23.73 16.94
CA ALA A 143 5.78 -22.85 15.95
C ALA A 143 6.08 -21.36 16.21
N LEU A 144 6.49 -21.01 17.44
CA LEU A 144 6.99 -19.68 17.83
C LEU A 144 8.38 -19.39 17.28
N ASP A 145 9.17 -20.42 16.95
CA ASP A 145 10.51 -20.28 16.35
C ASP A 145 10.44 -20.05 14.84
N ASN A 146 9.33 -20.40 14.19
CA ASN A 146 8.97 -19.83 12.90
C ASN A 146 8.47 -18.41 13.13
N ARG A 147 9.23 -17.37 12.83
CA ARG A 147 8.84 -16.00 13.19
C ARG A 147 9.54 -14.97 12.31
N PRO A 148 9.10 -13.71 12.33
CA PRO A 148 9.94 -12.61 11.90
C PRO A 148 11.19 -12.46 12.78
N LEU A 149 12.19 -11.74 12.25
CA LEU A 149 13.34 -11.31 13.03
C LEU A 149 12.89 -10.41 14.18
N LYS A 150 13.56 -10.55 15.33
CA LYS A 150 13.55 -9.49 16.35
C LYS A 150 14.29 -8.28 15.79
N PHE A 151 14.01 -7.10 16.32
CA PHE A 151 14.64 -5.89 15.81
C PHE A 151 16.16 -5.91 16.02
N GLU A 152 16.62 -6.46 17.15
CA GLU A 152 18.04 -6.61 17.48
C GLU A 152 18.74 -7.64 16.56
N GLU A 153 18.03 -8.69 16.15
CA GLU A 153 18.53 -9.66 15.16
C GLU A 153 18.61 -9.05 13.76
N PHE A 154 17.68 -8.15 13.42
CA PHE A 154 17.79 -7.41 12.17
C PHE A 154 18.98 -6.46 12.21
N GLU A 155 19.16 -5.70 13.30
CA GLU A 155 20.28 -4.77 13.46
C GLU A 155 21.64 -5.44 13.34
N SER A 156 21.80 -6.66 13.87
CA SER A 156 23.07 -7.38 13.79
C SER A 156 23.41 -7.91 12.39
N LEU A 157 22.43 -7.97 11.48
CA LEU A 157 22.62 -8.38 10.09
C LEU A 157 22.91 -7.20 9.15
N ILE A 158 22.72 -5.96 9.62
CA ILE A 158 22.93 -4.79 8.79
C ILE A 158 24.44 -4.58 8.57
N ASN A 159 24.89 -4.75 7.33
CA ASN A 159 26.21 -4.26 6.93
C ASN A 159 26.15 -2.77 6.54
N ARG A 160 25.38 -2.45 5.49
CA ARG A 160 25.16 -1.09 5.01
C ARG A 160 23.68 -0.80 4.81
N MET A 161 23.23 0.36 5.27
CA MET A 161 21.85 0.79 5.13
C MET A 161 21.74 2.26 4.78
N VAL A 162 20.86 2.57 3.83
CA VAL A 162 20.44 3.93 3.49
C VAL A 162 18.98 4.10 3.89
N TYR A 163 18.73 5.02 4.82
CA TYR A 163 17.37 5.45 5.18
C TYR A 163 16.92 6.53 4.19
N VAL A 164 15.74 6.33 3.60
CA VAL A 164 15.14 7.28 2.66
C VAL A 164 13.82 7.75 3.25
N SER A 165 13.76 9.03 3.64
CA SER A 165 12.53 9.64 4.16
C SER A 165 12.58 11.16 4.02
N ALA A 166 11.43 11.78 3.76
CA ALA A 166 11.27 13.23 3.85
C ALA A 166 11.26 13.75 5.30
N THR A 167 11.05 12.86 6.27
CA THR A 167 10.84 13.11 7.70
C THR A 167 11.50 12.02 8.55
N PRO A 168 12.84 11.89 8.50
CA PRO A 168 13.56 10.85 9.24
C PRO A 168 13.37 11.01 10.76
N SER A 169 13.11 9.90 11.43
CA SER A 169 12.95 9.79 12.89
C SER A 169 14.28 9.90 13.61
N ASP A 170 14.24 10.07 14.93
CA ASP A 170 15.45 10.20 15.76
C ASP A 170 16.36 8.97 15.67
N TYR A 171 15.78 7.77 15.63
CA TYR A 171 16.55 6.52 15.47
C TYR A 171 17.42 6.53 14.20
N GLU A 172 16.85 7.00 13.08
CA GLU A 172 17.54 7.05 11.79
C GLU A 172 18.70 8.05 11.84
N LYS A 173 18.43 9.23 12.41
CA LYS A 173 19.45 10.28 12.59
C LYS A 173 20.58 9.82 13.51
N GLU A 174 20.26 9.15 14.60
CA GLU A 174 21.26 8.63 15.53
C GLU A 174 22.14 7.57 14.87
N LYS A 175 21.53 6.57 14.23
CA LYS A 175 22.26 5.46 13.58
C LYS A 175 23.09 5.91 12.38
N ALA A 176 22.62 6.91 11.62
CA ALA A 176 23.35 7.48 10.50
C ALA A 176 24.40 8.53 10.90
N GLY A 177 24.47 8.93 12.18
CA GLY A 177 25.35 10.02 12.62
C GLY A 177 24.91 11.41 12.12
N GLY A 178 23.63 11.57 11.78
CA GLY A 178 23.03 12.79 11.26
C GLY A 178 22.38 12.61 9.88
N ILE A 179 22.09 13.72 9.20
CA ILE A 179 21.56 13.72 7.83
C ILE A 179 22.75 13.70 6.86
N SER A 180 22.94 12.59 6.16
CA SER A 180 24.06 12.41 5.23
C SER A 180 23.88 13.15 3.90
N ALA A 181 22.64 13.30 3.43
CA ALA A 181 22.30 14.00 2.20
C ALA A 181 20.89 14.57 2.28
N GLU A 182 20.69 15.76 1.71
CA GLU A 182 19.39 16.40 1.57
C GLU A 182 19.07 16.59 0.08
N GLN A 183 17.93 16.06 -0.37
CA GLN A 183 17.47 16.19 -1.76
C GLN A 183 16.08 16.84 -1.81
N ILE A 184 16.08 18.17 -1.97
CA ILE A 184 14.85 18.99 -1.96
C ILE A 184 14.48 19.56 -3.33
N ILE A 185 15.40 19.59 -4.29
CA ILE A 185 15.15 20.12 -5.63
C ILE A 185 14.42 19.08 -6.47
N ARG A 186 13.25 19.45 -7.01
CA ARG A 186 12.47 18.60 -7.91
C ARG A 186 12.91 18.81 -9.36
N PRO A 187 13.03 17.73 -10.17
CA PRO A 187 13.44 17.87 -11.58
C PRO A 187 12.55 18.80 -12.43
N THR A 188 11.28 18.96 -12.06
CA THR A 188 10.32 19.84 -12.77
C THR A 188 10.26 21.26 -12.22
N GLY A 189 11.12 21.62 -11.26
CA GLY A 189 11.11 22.91 -10.59
C GLY A 189 9.91 23.12 -9.65
N LEU A 190 9.09 22.10 -9.39
CA LEU A 190 7.96 22.22 -8.46
C LEU A 190 8.41 22.63 -7.05
N LEU A 191 7.71 23.61 -6.50
CA LEU A 191 7.99 24.17 -5.18
C LEU A 191 7.17 23.46 -4.10
N ASP A 192 7.69 23.45 -2.88
CA ASP A 192 6.91 23.15 -1.67
C ASP A 192 5.77 24.18 -1.56
N PRO A 193 4.57 23.78 -1.14
CA PRO A 193 3.36 24.60 -1.23
C PRO A 193 3.39 25.79 -0.27
N ILE A 194 2.59 26.81 -0.56
CA ILE A 194 2.36 27.92 0.37
C ILE A 194 1.45 27.44 1.49
N ILE A 195 1.75 27.80 2.74
CA ILE A 195 0.93 27.45 3.91
C ILE A 195 0.24 28.71 4.46
N GLU A 196 -1.06 28.62 4.68
CA GLU A 196 -1.87 29.64 5.34
C GLU A 196 -2.47 29.07 6.63
N VAL A 197 -2.35 29.80 7.75
CA VAL A 197 -3.00 29.43 9.01
C VAL A 197 -4.23 30.30 9.21
N ARG A 198 -5.41 29.68 9.37
CA ARG A 198 -6.71 30.35 9.57
C ARG A 198 -7.35 29.89 10.88
N LYS A 199 -8.16 30.74 11.50
CA LYS A 199 -8.88 30.41 12.75
C LYS A 199 -9.91 29.30 12.54
N THR A 200 -10.25 28.57 13.60
CA THR A 200 -11.28 27.51 13.52
C THR A 200 -12.70 28.08 13.42
N GLU A 201 -12.91 29.31 13.90
CA GLU A 201 -14.18 30.03 13.77
C GLU A 201 -14.52 30.26 12.28
N GLY A 202 -15.68 29.78 11.84
CA GLY A 202 -16.10 29.86 10.43
C GLY A 202 -15.33 28.96 9.46
N GLN A 203 -14.52 28.00 9.96
CA GLN A 203 -13.64 27.18 9.12
C GLN A 203 -14.36 26.42 8.00
N ILE A 204 -15.60 25.98 8.22
CA ILE A 204 -16.36 25.19 7.24
C ILE A 204 -16.83 26.07 6.08
N ASP A 205 -17.33 27.27 6.38
CA ASP A 205 -17.77 28.24 5.37
C ASP A 205 -16.57 28.72 4.53
N ASP A 206 -15.45 29.01 5.21
CA ASP A 206 -14.19 29.35 4.56
C ASP A 206 -13.69 28.21 3.64
N LEU A 207 -13.68 26.97 4.15
CA LEU A 207 -13.29 25.78 3.39
C LEU A 207 -14.15 25.59 2.14
N ILE A 208 -15.47 25.78 2.23
CA ILE A 208 -16.38 25.72 1.08
C ILE A 208 -16.00 26.78 0.04
N GLY A 209 -15.75 28.01 0.49
CA GLY A 209 -15.31 29.08 -0.40
C GLY A 209 -14.00 28.72 -1.12
N GLU A 210 -13.04 28.12 -0.43
CA GLU A 210 -11.77 27.69 -1.01
C GLU A 210 -11.88 26.46 -1.91
N ILE A 211 -12.79 25.53 -1.60
CA ILE A 211 -13.14 24.40 -2.47
C ILE A 211 -13.73 24.92 -3.78
N ASN A 212 -14.71 25.81 -3.72
CA ASN A 212 -15.37 26.35 -4.92
C ASN A 212 -14.36 27.05 -5.85
N LYS A 213 -13.44 27.85 -5.28
CA LYS A 213 -12.34 28.48 -6.05
C LYS A 213 -11.42 27.48 -6.74
N ALA A 214 -11.18 26.32 -6.13
CA ALA A 214 -10.36 25.25 -6.72
C ALA A 214 -11.14 24.48 -7.80
N THR A 215 -12.41 24.16 -7.55
CA THR A 215 -13.28 23.45 -8.51
C THR A 215 -13.54 24.26 -9.77
N ASP A 216 -13.68 25.59 -9.67
CA ASP A 216 -13.83 26.50 -10.81
C ASP A 216 -12.63 26.43 -11.77
N LYS A 217 -11.47 26.02 -11.26
CA LYS A 217 -10.23 25.84 -12.03
C LYS A 217 -9.99 24.38 -12.46
N ASN A 218 -10.98 23.50 -12.22
CA ASN A 218 -10.88 22.05 -12.42
C ASN A 218 -9.72 21.40 -11.63
N GLU A 219 -9.44 21.93 -10.43
CA GLU A 219 -8.45 21.39 -9.50
C GLU A 219 -9.13 20.51 -8.44
N ARG A 220 -8.35 19.70 -7.70
CA ARG A 220 -8.85 18.80 -6.65
C ARG A 220 -8.42 19.24 -5.27
N VAL A 221 -9.22 18.87 -4.27
CA VAL A 221 -9.00 19.24 -2.87
C VAL A 221 -8.90 18.00 -2.01
N LEU A 222 -7.90 17.97 -1.14
CA LEU A 222 -7.81 16.98 -0.07
C LEU A 222 -8.13 17.66 1.26
N VAL A 223 -8.97 17.03 2.08
CA VAL A 223 -9.28 17.52 3.43
C VAL A 223 -8.94 16.45 4.45
N THR A 224 -8.08 16.77 5.40
CA THR A 224 -7.75 15.87 6.52
C THR A 224 -8.45 16.29 7.79
N THR A 225 -9.19 15.37 8.42
CA THR A 225 -9.83 15.56 9.73
C THR A 225 -9.18 14.66 10.79
N LEU A 226 -9.65 14.71 12.04
CA LEU A 226 -9.10 13.89 13.14
C LEU A 226 -9.86 12.58 13.41
N THR A 227 -11.17 12.56 13.16
CA THR A 227 -12.03 11.44 13.55
C THR A 227 -12.92 10.99 12.40
N LYS A 228 -13.31 9.69 12.40
CA LYS A 228 -14.24 9.11 11.42
C LYS A 228 -15.55 9.89 11.39
N ARG A 229 -16.08 10.21 12.57
CA ARG A 229 -17.31 10.99 12.73
C ARG A 229 -17.22 12.37 12.07
N MET A 230 -16.13 13.10 12.31
CA MET A 230 -15.94 14.41 11.66
C MET A 230 -15.80 14.30 10.14
N SER A 231 -15.09 13.27 9.64
CA SER A 231 -15.01 13.05 8.19
C SER A 231 -16.39 12.77 7.59
N GLU A 232 -17.21 11.95 8.24
CA GLU A 232 -18.56 11.60 7.79
C GLU A 232 -19.51 12.79 7.84
N GLU A 233 -19.52 13.55 8.93
CA GLU A 233 -20.32 14.76 9.10
C GLU A 233 -19.92 15.84 8.07
N LEU A 234 -18.62 16.06 7.87
CA LEU A 234 -18.11 16.99 6.87
C LEU A 234 -18.50 16.56 5.45
N THR A 235 -18.36 15.28 5.13
CA THR A 235 -18.72 14.75 3.81
C THR A 235 -20.20 15.00 3.52
N LYS A 236 -21.10 14.68 4.46
CA LYS A 236 -22.54 14.94 4.33
C LYS A 236 -22.85 16.43 4.18
N TYR A 237 -22.15 17.29 4.93
CA TYR A 237 -22.33 18.73 4.84
C TYR A 237 -21.93 19.28 3.46
N LEU A 238 -20.77 18.85 2.94
CA LEU A 238 -20.29 19.22 1.61
C LEU A 238 -21.23 18.70 0.51
N GLU A 239 -21.75 17.48 0.62
CA GLU A 239 -22.78 16.94 -0.29
C GLU A 239 -24.05 17.80 -0.26
N GLY A 240 -24.51 18.19 0.93
CA GLY A 240 -25.67 19.08 1.10
C GLY A 240 -25.46 20.48 0.52
N ALA A 241 -24.22 20.96 0.47
CA ALA A 241 -23.83 22.20 -0.19
C ALA A 241 -23.64 22.06 -1.72
N GLY A 242 -23.88 20.87 -2.29
CA GLY A 242 -23.75 20.60 -3.73
C GLY A 242 -22.33 20.29 -4.21
N ILE A 243 -21.38 20.05 -3.31
CA ILE A 243 -20.00 19.73 -3.64
C ILE A 243 -19.86 18.23 -3.90
N ARG A 244 -19.20 17.86 -5.02
CA ARG A 244 -18.92 16.46 -5.34
C ARG A 244 -17.77 15.96 -4.47
N VAL A 245 -18.10 15.22 -3.41
CA VAL A 245 -17.15 14.76 -2.40
C VAL A 245 -17.21 13.23 -2.21
N ARG A 246 -16.08 12.65 -1.79
CA ARG A 246 -16.01 11.27 -1.29
C ARG A 246 -15.21 11.21 0.01
N TYR A 247 -15.58 10.26 0.86
CA TYR A 247 -14.88 9.94 2.10
C TYR A 247 -13.97 8.73 1.91
N LEU A 248 -12.72 8.84 2.34
CA LEU A 248 -11.76 7.74 2.41
C LEU A 248 -11.49 7.31 3.86
N HIS A 249 -12.05 6.17 4.26
CA HIS A 249 -11.81 5.57 5.59
C HIS A 249 -10.81 4.42 5.57
N SER A 250 -10.33 4.05 6.76
CA SER A 250 -9.31 3.02 6.97
C SER A 250 -9.72 1.61 6.56
N ASP A 251 -11.02 1.34 6.47
CA ASP A 251 -11.58 0.00 6.31
C ASP A 251 -11.99 -0.28 4.85
N ILE A 252 -11.65 0.64 3.94
CA ILE A 252 -11.83 0.47 2.49
C ILE A 252 -10.75 -0.48 1.98
N ASP A 253 -11.18 -1.50 1.22
CA ASP A 253 -10.29 -2.40 0.50
C ASP A 253 -9.31 -1.64 -0.40
N THR A 254 -8.07 -2.10 -0.50
CA THR A 254 -7.04 -1.56 -1.38
C THR A 254 -7.54 -1.35 -2.82
N LEU A 255 -8.32 -2.28 -3.37
CA LEU A 255 -8.87 -2.14 -4.74
C LEU A 255 -9.85 -0.96 -4.85
N LYS A 256 -10.81 -0.87 -3.92
CA LYS A 256 -11.77 0.24 -3.85
C LYS A 256 -11.07 1.58 -3.60
N ARG A 257 -10.00 1.58 -2.81
CA ARG A 257 -9.16 2.77 -2.59
C ARG A 257 -8.55 3.25 -3.90
N ILE A 258 -7.99 2.35 -4.71
CA ILE A 258 -7.42 2.69 -6.02
C ILE A 258 -8.50 3.27 -6.94
N GLU A 259 -9.70 2.69 -6.94
CA GLU A 259 -10.85 3.18 -7.70
C GLU A 259 -11.26 4.61 -7.30
N ILE A 260 -11.44 4.87 -6.00
CA ILE A 260 -11.78 6.21 -5.49
C ILE A 260 -10.72 7.25 -5.91
N LEU A 261 -9.44 6.90 -5.83
CA LEU A 261 -8.36 7.80 -6.25
C LEU A 261 -8.35 8.04 -7.76
N ARG A 262 -8.62 7.01 -8.57
CA ARG A 262 -8.78 7.16 -10.02
C ARG A 262 -9.96 8.08 -10.33
N ASP A 263 -11.08 7.91 -9.64
CA ASP A 263 -12.29 8.72 -9.82
C ASP A 263 -12.08 10.20 -9.49
N LEU A 264 -11.26 10.50 -8.47
CA LEU A 264 -10.82 11.86 -8.16
C LEU A 264 -10.03 12.46 -9.35
N ARG A 265 -9.07 11.70 -9.90
CA ARG A 265 -8.27 12.13 -11.06
C ARG A 265 -9.13 12.32 -12.32
N MET A 266 -10.11 11.46 -12.53
CA MET A 266 -11.06 11.53 -13.65
C MET A 266 -12.13 12.61 -13.49
N ALA A 267 -12.05 13.45 -12.45
CA ALA A 267 -13.04 14.51 -12.20
C ALA A 267 -14.46 14.00 -11.93
N LYS A 268 -14.65 12.74 -11.49
CA LYS A 268 -15.99 12.26 -11.08
C LYS A 268 -16.45 12.96 -9.81
N PHE A 269 -15.52 13.32 -8.95
CA PHE A 269 -15.71 14.18 -7.79
C PHE A 269 -14.47 15.06 -7.59
N ASP A 270 -14.59 16.10 -6.77
CA ASP A 270 -13.58 17.15 -6.63
C ASP A 270 -12.85 17.14 -5.29
N VAL A 271 -13.53 16.66 -4.24
CA VAL A 271 -13.03 16.72 -2.87
C VAL A 271 -12.91 15.32 -2.27
N LEU A 272 -11.75 15.01 -1.69
CA LEU A 272 -11.52 13.80 -0.91
C LEU A 272 -11.32 14.14 0.56
N VAL A 273 -12.24 13.71 1.42
CA VAL A 273 -12.14 13.85 2.87
C VAL A 273 -11.56 12.57 3.45
N GLY A 274 -10.63 12.67 4.40
CA GLY A 274 -10.11 11.50 5.11
C GLY A 274 -9.42 11.86 6.42
N ILE A 275 -9.03 10.85 7.18
CA ILE A 275 -8.30 11.05 8.45
C ILE A 275 -6.80 10.99 8.18
N ASN A 276 -6.39 9.86 7.61
CA ASN A 276 -5.01 9.57 7.27
C ASN A 276 -4.89 9.35 5.77
N LEU A 277 -4.76 10.47 5.05
CA LEU A 277 -4.43 10.47 3.63
C LEU A 277 -2.90 10.27 3.40
N LEU A 278 -2.15 9.84 4.42
CA LEU A 278 -0.69 9.72 4.36
C LEU A 278 -0.17 8.39 3.79
N ARG A 279 -1.04 7.44 3.42
CA ARG A 279 -0.52 6.18 2.84
C ARG A 279 0.13 6.43 1.48
N GLU A 280 1.19 5.69 1.22
CA GLU A 280 1.96 5.67 -0.03
C GLU A 280 1.05 5.52 -1.26
N GLY A 281 1.51 6.04 -2.41
CA GLY A 281 0.82 5.88 -3.69
C GLY A 281 -0.22 6.95 -4.05
N LEU A 282 -0.41 7.97 -3.21
CA LEU A 282 -1.18 9.17 -3.54
C LEU A 282 -0.31 10.17 -4.32
N ASP A 283 -0.09 9.91 -5.60
CA ASP A 283 0.50 10.89 -6.52
C ASP A 283 -0.60 11.51 -7.39
N LEU A 284 -1.07 12.68 -6.96
CA LEU A 284 -2.21 13.37 -7.54
C LEU A 284 -1.79 14.79 -7.98
N PRO A 285 -1.22 14.95 -9.19
CA PRO A 285 -0.85 16.26 -9.73
C PRO A 285 -2.05 17.23 -9.83
N GLU A 286 -3.26 16.69 -9.89
CA GLU A 286 -4.51 17.45 -9.99
C GLU A 286 -4.91 18.13 -8.66
N VAL A 287 -4.29 17.76 -7.54
CA VAL A 287 -4.56 18.36 -6.21
C VAL A 287 -3.80 19.67 -6.07
N SER A 288 -4.52 20.78 -5.92
CA SER A 288 -3.94 22.12 -5.69
C SER A 288 -4.14 22.64 -4.26
N LEU A 289 -5.11 22.09 -3.53
CA LEU A 289 -5.43 22.51 -2.17
C LEU A 289 -5.44 21.31 -1.22
N VAL A 290 -4.71 21.45 -0.11
CA VAL A 290 -4.81 20.54 1.03
C VAL A 290 -5.29 21.33 2.25
N ALA A 291 -6.45 20.96 2.80
CA ALA A 291 -6.99 21.57 4.01
C ALA A 291 -6.80 20.63 5.22
N ILE A 292 -6.21 21.15 6.29
CA ILE A 292 -5.96 20.43 7.53
C ILE A 292 -6.84 21.03 8.61
N LEU A 293 -7.94 20.34 8.95
CA LEU A 293 -8.80 20.74 10.06
C LEU A 293 -8.16 20.35 11.39
N ASP A 294 -8.40 21.17 12.42
CA ASP A 294 -7.85 20.97 13.77
C ASP A 294 -6.33 20.74 13.75
N ALA A 295 -5.59 21.61 13.07
CA ALA A 295 -4.16 21.48 12.87
C ALA A 295 -3.34 21.64 14.17
N ASP A 296 -3.92 22.29 15.19
CA ASP A 296 -3.31 22.57 16.49
C ASP A 296 -3.56 21.50 17.56
N ARG A 297 -4.38 20.49 17.25
CA ARG A 297 -4.65 19.37 18.14
C ARG A 297 -3.51 18.37 18.13
N GLU A 298 -2.80 18.26 19.24
CA GLU A 298 -1.71 17.30 19.37
C GLU A 298 -2.22 15.85 19.32
N GLY A 299 -1.46 14.99 18.63
CA GLY A 299 -1.77 13.58 18.45
C GLY A 299 -1.03 12.99 17.26
N PHE A 300 -1.20 11.68 17.05
CA PHE A 300 -0.49 10.95 15.99
C PHE A 300 -0.63 11.59 14.60
N LEU A 301 -1.80 12.15 14.28
CA LEU A 301 -2.11 12.74 12.97
C LEU A 301 -1.59 14.18 12.79
N ARG A 302 -1.05 14.80 13.83
CA ARG A 302 -0.61 16.20 13.87
C ARG A 302 0.78 16.34 14.49
N THR A 303 1.59 15.29 14.32
CA THR A 303 3.03 15.36 14.57
C THR A 303 3.72 16.17 13.48
N GLU A 304 4.93 16.65 13.74
CA GLU A 304 5.80 17.31 12.76
C GLU A 304 5.88 16.48 11.45
N THR A 305 6.15 15.18 11.59
CA THR A 305 6.21 14.21 10.49
C THR A 305 4.89 14.15 9.71
N SER A 306 3.76 13.95 10.39
CA SER A 306 2.46 13.82 9.73
C SER A 306 2.02 15.10 9.01
N LEU A 307 2.32 16.27 9.58
CA LEU A 307 2.04 17.56 8.95
C LEU A 307 2.88 17.74 7.68
N ILE A 308 4.19 17.51 7.73
CA ILE A 308 5.08 17.62 6.57
C ILE A 308 4.63 16.68 5.44
N GLN A 309 4.25 15.43 5.75
CA GLN A 309 3.74 14.50 4.75
C GLN A 309 2.40 14.95 4.15
N THR A 310 1.51 15.50 4.97
CA THR A 310 0.21 16.03 4.51
C THR A 310 0.43 17.23 3.59
N ILE A 311 1.30 18.16 3.97
CA ILE A 311 1.73 19.30 3.16
C ILE A 311 2.30 18.84 1.82
N GLY A 312 3.14 17.79 1.84
CA GLY A 312 3.77 17.22 0.64
C GLY A 312 2.78 16.77 -0.44
N ARG A 313 1.50 16.52 -0.10
CA ARG A 313 0.45 16.17 -1.07
C ARG A 313 0.10 17.32 -2.00
N ALA A 314 0.27 18.58 -1.58
CA ALA A 314 0.08 19.75 -2.44
C ALA A 314 1.32 20.06 -3.30
N ALA A 315 2.49 19.50 -2.99
CA ALA A 315 3.76 19.80 -3.67
C ALA A 315 3.89 19.20 -5.08
N ARG A 316 2.84 18.55 -5.59
CA ARG A 316 2.77 17.96 -6.94
C ARG A 316 2.13 18.89 -7.97
N SER A 317 1.53 19.98 -7.51
CA SER A 317 0.94 21.04 -8.34
C SER A 317 1.79 22.30 -8.27
N ASP A 318 1.95 22.97 -9.41
CA ASP A 318 2.55 24.31 -9.53
C ASP A 318 1.74 25.38 -8.76
N LYS A 319 0.48 25.10 -8.47
CA LYS A 319 -0.44 25.95 -7.69
C LYS A 319 -0.71 25.41 -6.29
N GLY A 320 0.09 24.44 -5.84
CA GLY A 320 -0.07 23.78 -4.55
C GLY A 320 -0.08 24.77 -3.39
N ARG A 321 -1.13 24.70 -2.56
CA ARG A 321 -1.25 25.42 -1.30
C ARG A 321 -1.90 24.57 -0.21
N VAL A 322 -1.65 24.95 1.03
CA VAL A 322 -2.14 24.27 2.23
C VAL A 322 -2.83 25.28 3.13
N ILE A 323 -4.00 24.93 3.65
CA ILE A 323 -4.69 25.71 4.68
C ILE A 323 -4.72 24.88 5.97
N MET A 324 -4.17 25.43 7.05
CA MET A 324 -4.23 24.85 8.39
C MET A 324 -5.24 25.62 9.22
N TYR A 325 -6.34 24.97 9.62
CA TYR A 325 -7.32 25.56 10.53
C TYR A 325 -6.92 25.27 11.97
N ALA A 326 -6.61 26.32 12.72
CA ALA A 326 -6.05 26.26 14.07
C ALA A 326 -6.26 27.58 14.83
N ASP A 327 -6.45 27.50 16.15
CA ASP A 327 -6.57 28.70 16.99
C ASP A 327 -5.23 29.15 17.57
N LYS A 328 -4.26 28.23 17.64
CA LYS A 328 -2.88 28.47 18.08
C LYS A 328 -1.89 27.75 17.18
N ILE A 329 -0.66 28.28 17.09
CA ILE A 329 0.43 27.57 16.40
C ILE A 329 1.06 26.60 17.41
N SER A 330 0.90 25.30 17.19
CA SER A 330 1.55 24.26 17.99
C SER A 330 3.04 24.13 17.62
N LYS A 331 3.84 23.48 18.48
CA LYS A 331 5.26 23.21 18.17
C LYS A 331 5.44 22.38 16.90
N ALA A 332 4.52 21.43 16.64
CA ALA A 332 4.55 20.62 15.44
C ALA A 332 4.24 21.44 14.19
N MET A 333 3.27 22.36 14.27
CA MET A 333 2.95 23.28 13.17
C MET A 333 4.11 24.21 12.87
N ASP A 334 4.68 24.86 13.90
CA ASP A 334 5.78 25.81 13.74
C ASP A 334 6.97 25.19 12.99
N LYS A 335 7.39 23.98 13.39
CA LYS A 335 8.45 23.25 12.71
C LYS A 335 8.08 22.85 11.29
N ALA A 336 6.87 22.34 11.06
CA ALA A 336 6.43 21.92 9.74
C ALA A 336 6.34 23.11 8.76
N ILE A 337 5.84 24.26 9.22
CA ILE A 337 5.76 25.51 8.46
C ILE A 337 7.17 26.02 8.15
N SER A 338 8.02 26.16 9.17
CA SER A 338 9.40 26.65 9.01
C SER A 338 10.21 25.79 8.03
N GLU A 339 10.08 24.47 8.11
CA GLU A 339 10.78 23.56 7.21
C GLU A 339 10.27 23.64 5.77
N THR A 340 8.95 23.78 5.58
CA THR A 340 8.33 23.97 4.25
C THR A 340 8.79 25.28 3.62
N GLU A 341 8.81 26.37 4.39
CA GLU A 341 9.27 27.68 3.93
C GLU A 341 10.76 27.68 3.57
N ARG A 342 11.60 27.04 4.40
CA ARG A 342 13.03 26.86 4.11
C ARG A 342 13.25 26.13 2.79
N ARG A 343 12.57 24.99 2.60
CA ARG A 343 12.67 24.19 1.36
C ARG A 343 12.20 24.98 0.15
N ARG A 344 11.05 25.67 0.26
CA ARG A 344 10.49 26.51 -0.80
C ARG A 344 11.46 27.63 -1.21
N ALA A 345 12.09 28.30 -0.26
CA ALA A 345 13.05 29.37 -0.54
C ALA A 345 14.27 28.86 -1.32
N ILE A 346 14.83 27.71 -0.92
CA ILE A 346 15.97 27.10 -1.61
C ILE A 346 15.57 26.66 -3.04
N GLN A 347 14.41 26.03 -3.19
CA GLN A 347 13.89 25.60 -4.48
C GLN A 347 13.64 26.80 -5.42
N ASN A 348 13.04 27.88 -4.90
CA ASN A 348 12.77 29.08 -5.69
C ASN A 348 14.07 29.74 -6.16
N LYS A 349 15.06 29.88 -5.27
CA LYS A 349 16.38 30.40 -5.62
C LYS A 349 17.06 29.54 -6.70
N PHE A 350 17.03 28.21 -6.54
CA PHE A 350 17.58 27.29 -7.55
C PHE A 350 16.89 27.46 -8.91
N ASN A 351 15.55 27.60 -8.92
CA ASN A 351 14.80 27.81 -10.15
C ASN A 351 15.16 29.14 -10.83
N GLU A 352 15.28 30.22 -10.07
CA GLU A 352 15.69 31.53 -10.56
C GLU A 352 17.12 31.50 -11.15
N ASP A 353 18.07 30.93 -10.42
CA ASP A 353 19.47 30.82 -10.83
C ASP A 353 19.65 29.96 -12.10
N ASN A 354 18.72 29.03 -12.38
CA ASN A 354 18.80 28.09 -13.50
C ASN A 354 17.74 28.33 -14.60
N GLY A 355 16.91 29.38 -14.48
CA GLY A 355 15.85 29.68 -15.47
C GLY A 355 14.77 28.60 -15.59
N ILE A 356 14.46 27.89 -14.50
CA ILE A 356 13.48 26.80 -14.49
C ILE A 356 12.09 27.35 -14.12
N THR A 357 11.10 27.14 -14.98
CA THR A 357 9.70 27.42 -14.65
C THR A 357 9.04 26.17 -14.07
N PRO A 358 8.44 26.23 -12.87
CA PRO A 358 7.72 25.10 -12.27
C PRO A 358 6.64 24.55 -13.20
N LYS A 359 6.62 23.24 -13.41
CA LYS A 359 5.58 22.56 -14.20
C LYS A 359 5.06 21.32 -13.49
N SER A 360 3.73 21.23 -13.41
CA SER A 360 3.03 20.03 -12.94
C SER A 360 3.28 18.86 -13.90
N ILE A 361 3.51 17.66 -13.35
CA ILE A 361 3.71 16.44 -14.13
C ILE A 361 2.35 15.93 -14.60
N ILE A 362 2.16 15.79 -15.90
CA ILE A 362 0.97 15.12 -16.46
C ILE A 362 1.21 13.61 -16.43
N LYS A 363 0.58 12.90 -15.50
CA LYS A 363 0.61 11.43 -15.46
C LYS A 363 -0.60 10.84 -16.17
N PRO A 364 -0.45 9.83 -17.04
CA PRO A 364 -1.62 9.14 -17.60
C PRO A 364 -2.44 8.51 -16.46
N ILE A 365 -3.76 8.54 -16.63
CA ILE A 365 -4.68 7.77 -15.79
C ILE A 365 -4.64 6.36 -16.35
N ARG A 366 -4.09 5.41 -15.60
CA ARG A 366 -4.09 4.00 -15.99
C ARG A 366 -5.48 3.44 -15.74
N ASP A 367 -6.00 2.70 -16.70
CA ASP A 367 -7.21 1.92 -16.48
C ASP A 367 -6.92 0.79 -15.50
N ILE A 368 -7.84 0.59 -14.56
CA ILE A 368 -7.79 -0.57 -13.68
C ILE A 368 -8.00 -1.77 -14.60
N ILE A 369 -7.15 -2.78 -14.50
CA ILE A 369 -7.39 -4.07 -15.15
C ILE A 369 -8.70 -4.60 -14.56
N GLU A 370 -9.79 -4.38 -15.27
CA GLU A 370 -11.16 -4.70 -14.87
C GLU A 370 -11.33 -6.22 -14.93
N ALA A 371 -11.18 -6.89 -13.79
CA ALA A 371 -11.46 -8.32 -13.67
C ALA A 371 -12.93 -8.61 -13.34
N THR A 372 -13.79 -7.60 -13.15
CA THR A 372 -15.24 -7.78 -12.97
C THR A 372 -15.91 -6.40 -12.87
N LEU A 373 -16.59 -5.98 -13.93
CA LEU A 373 -17.65 -4.98 -13.82
C LEU A 373 -19.00 -5.70 -13.87
N PRO A 374 -19.91 -5.47 -12.91
CA PRO A 374 -21.32 -5.78 -13.09
C PRO A 374 -21.88 -4.89 -14.19
N ILE A 375 -22.60 -5.50 -15.13
CA ILE A 375 -23.31 -4.82 -16.21
C ILE A 375 -24.49 -4.06 -15.58
N GLU A 376 -24.33 -2.78 -15.29
CA GLU A 376 -25.47 -1.88 -15.11
C GLU A 376 -25.36 -0.63 -15.99
N GLU A 377 -26.41 -0.51 -16.81
CA GLU A 377 -26.92 0.67 -17.51
C GLU A 377 -25.99 1.42 -18.48
N ARG A 378 -25.98 0.94 -19.73
CA ARG A 378 -25.96 1.85 -20.89
C ARG A 378 -27.35 1.89 -21.51
N GLN A 379 -28.17 2.85 -21.06
CA GLN A 379 -29.18 3.42 -21.93
C GLN A 379 -28.49 4.16 -23.08
N GLY A 380 -28.94 3.91 -24.31
CA GLY A 380 -28.78 4.85 -25.41
C GLY A 380 -28.22 4.27 -26.70
N LEU A 381 -29.09 3.60 -27.47
CA LEU A 381 -29.34 3.76 -28.92
C LEU A 381 -29.80 2.41 -29.49
N ASN A 382 -31.10 2.27 -29.76
CA ASN A 382 -31.65 1.10 -30.43
C ASN A 382 -31.20 1.10 -31.91
N PRO A 383 -30.47 0.05 -32.38
CA PRO A 383 -30.07 -0.07 -33.79
C PRO A 383 -31.24 -0.17 -34.77
N SER A 384 -32.46 -0.30 -34.25
CA SER A 384 -33.73 -0.43 -35.00
C SER A 384 -34.19 0.86 -35.67
N GLU A 385 -33.66 2.02 -35.27
CA GLU A 385 -34.13 3.35 -35.72
C GLU A 385 -33.15 4.07 -36.65
N MET A 386 -32.02 3.44 -36.99
CA MET A 386 -30.94 4.06 -37.75
C MET A 386 -31.08 3.81 -39.26
N THR A 387 -30.78 4.82 -40.07
CA THR A 387 -30.68 4.64 -41.53
C THR A 387 -29.38 3.90 -41.91
N ASN A 388 -29.35 3.27 -43.09
CA ASN A 388 -28.16 2.54 -43.60
C ASN A 388 -26.87 3.38 -43.65
N LYS A 389 -26.96 4.72 -43.74
CA LYS A 389 -25.79 5.60 -43.66
C LYS A 389 -25.29 5.77 -42.22
N GLU A 390 -26.19 5.88 -41.25
CA GLU A 390 -25.86 6.05 -39.83
C GLU A 390 -25.32 4.74 -39.23
N LEU A 391 -25.89 3.60 -39.62
CA LEU A 391 -25.40 2.26 -39.27
C LEU A 391 -23.95 2.04 -39.71
N LYS A 392 -23.57 2.49 -40.91
CA LYS A 392 -22.17 2.40 -41.40
C LYS A 392 -21.19 3.25 -40.57
N ILE A 393 -21.63 4.42 -40.10
CA ILE A 393 -20.83 5.30 -39.24
C ILE A 393 -20.68 4.67 -37.85
N TYR A 394 -21.77 4.11 -37.32
CA TYR A 394 -21.80 3.43 -36.03
C TYR A 394 -20.90 2.19 -36.02
N ILE A 395 -20.96 1.35 -37.06
CA ILE A 395 -20.08 0.19 -37.23
C ILE A 395 -18.60 0.62 -37.24
N LYS A 396 -18.23 1.70 -37.94
CA LYS A 396 -16.84 2.20 -37.94
C LYS A 396 -16.38 2.64 -36.55
N LYS A 397 -17.28 3.22 -35.76
CA LYS A 397 -16.98 3.61 -34.37
C LYS A 397 -16.74 2.37 -33.50
N LEU A 398 -17.63 1.38 -33.60
CA LEU A 398 -17.51 0.11 -32.87
C LEU A 398 -16.28 -0.69 -33.29
N GLU A 399 -15.91 -0.72 -34.58
CA GLU A 399 -14.68 -1.39 -35.05
C GLU A 399 -13.42 -0.72 -34.48
N LYS A 400 -13.43 0.61 -34.30
CA LYS A 400 -12.33 1.33 -33.67
C LYS A 400 -12.27 1.02 -32.16
N GLU A 401 -13.41 1.04 -31.47
CA GLU A 401 -13.49 0.67 -30.05
C GLU A 401 -13.07 -0.79 -29.81
N MET A 402 -13.44 -1.71 -30.72
CA MET A 402 -13.05 -3.13 -30.65
C MET A 402 -11.54 -3.32 -30.80
N ARG A 403 -10.89 -2.57 -31.70
CA ARG A 403 -9.42 -2.62 -31.87
C ARG A 403 -8.70 -2.09 -30.64
N ILE A 404 -9.17 -0.97 -30.08
CA ILE A 404 -8.61 -0.42 -28.83
C ILE A 404 -8.78 -1.43 -27.70
N ALA A 405 -9.95 -2.03 -27.54
CA ALA A 405 -10.19 -3.08 -26.55
C ALA A 405 -9.27 -4.30 -26.75
N ALA A 406 -8.97 -4.69 -27.99
CA ALA A 406 -8.04 -5.77 -28.28
C ALA A 406 -6.57 -5.39 -27.97
N ASP A 407 -6.16 -4.16 -28.30
CA ASP A 407 -4.82 -3.63 -28.00
C ASP A 407 -4.61 -3.47 -26.48
N ASP A 408 -5.67 -3.17 -25.74
CA ASP A 408 -5.73 -3.06 -24.27
C ASP A 408 -6.03 -4.39 -23.56
N TRP A 409 -5.98 -5.52 -24.29
CA TRP A 409 -6.15 -6.89 -23.76
C TRP A 409 -7.53 -7.19 -23.14
N GLN A 410 -8.54 -6.38 -23.45
CA GLN A 410 -9.93 -6.56 -23.02
C GLN A 410 -10.70 -7.46 -24.00
N PHE A 411 -10.33 -8.75 -24.06
CA PHE A 411 -10.84 -9.67 -25.07
C PHE A 411 -12.34 -9.95 -24.99
N GLU A 412 -12.92 -9.94 -23.78
CA GLU A 412 -14.38 -10.08 -23.59
C GLU A 412 -15.12 -8.88 -24.19
N ARG A 413 -14.62 -7.67 -23.94
CA ARG A 413 -15.17 -6.45 -24.53
C ARG A 413 -15.03 -6.41 -26.05
N ALA A 414 -13.90 -6.87 -26.57
CA ALA A 414 -13.69 -6.99 -28.01
C ALA A 414 -14.66 -8.01 -28.64
N ALA A 415 -14.97 -9.12 -27.95
CA ALA A 415 -15.94 -10.10 -28.40
C ALA A 415 -17.38 -9.54 -28.40
N GLU A 416 -17.79 -8.83 -27.35
CA GLU A 416 -19.10 -8.15 -27.30
C GLU A 416 -19.26 -7.15 -28.46
N LEU A 417 -18.24 -6.31 -28.67
CA LEU A 417 -18.26 -5.32 -29.75
C LEU A 417 -18.29 -5.99 -31.12
N ARG A 418 -17.57 -7.10 -31.31
CA ARG A 418 -17.61 -7.90 -32.54
C ARG A 418 -19.03 -8.43 -32.81
N ASP A 419 -19.69 -8.96 -31.79
CA ASP A 419 -21.02 -9.55 -31.93
C ASP A 419 -22.07 -8.46 -32.25
N ILE A 420 -21.98 -7.28 -31.61
CA ILE A 420 -22.81 -6.11 -31.94
C ILE A 420 -22.55 -5.60 -33.37
N ILE A 421 -21.28 -5.55 -33.80
CA ILE A 421 -20.92 -5.18 -35.18
C ILE A 421 -21.50 -6.16 -36.18
N MET A 422 -21.48 -7.46 -35.87
CA MET A 422 -22.02 -8.51 -36.73
C MET A 422 -23.54 -8.38 -36.85
N GLU A 423 -24.24 -8.12 -35.74
CA GLU A 423 -25.68 -7.85 -35.75
C GLU A 423 -26.03 -6.61 -36.58
N CYS A 424 -25.24 -5.53 -36.44
CA CYS A 424 -25.42 -4.31 -37.24
C CYS A 424 -25.15 -4.55 -38.74
N LYS A 425 -24.17 -5.39 -39.10
CA LYS A 425 -23.83 -5.71 -40.49
C LYS A 425 -24.89 -6.57 -41.18
N VAL A 426 -25.57 -7.46 -40.45
CA VAL A 426 -26.68 -8.28 -40.98
C VAL A 426 -27.90 -7.43 -41.35
N ARG A 427 -28.04 -6.24 -40.75
CA ARG A 427 -29.17 -5.31 -41.00
C ARG A 427 -28.93 -4.32 -42.15
N ILE A 428 -27.72 -4.25 -42.70
CA ILE A 428 -27.37 -3.48 -43.91
C ILE A 428 -27.60 -4.37 -45.13
#